data_AF-A0A9D7J0A7-F1
#
_entry.id   AF-A0A9D7J0A7-F1
#
_cell.length_a   1.000
_cell.length_b   1.000
_cell.length_c   1.000
_cell.angle_alpha   90.00
_cell.angle_beta   90.00
_cell.angle_gamma   90.00
#
_symmetry.space_group_name_H-M   'P 1'
#
loop_
_entity.id
_entity.type
_entity.pdbx_description
1 polymer ?
#
loop_
_entity_poly.entity_id
_entity_poly.type
_entity_poly.pdbx_seq_one_letter_code
_entity_poly.pdbx_strand_id
1 'polypeptide(L)'
;MKPDFRLINYRGTELRVIGFKFFLLLATLCFSYAIVFSQKAPAADPKPSPSPSPSPAADQKTGAGAAAQAELTVDPAEITISTIRGDDQSRSRLISSKGSIKEIRIIPLDLETESKRSVFPASAINIDPQVKAQKSQDGYLLQLSSESMALPLNFKMGNAPSNEYKGEIRIEYEGGKKSVPVTIRIKDRPGPPLLVLLTGILLGIIVTRYREKGKPRDELMVRIGKLRTRINADPELDQNFKSRIEALLIEAGSLLGTDKFEDAGKTMKTAEDIMDKWLKGREDWLSQFKYRQDMMEKVREFGEPASMQPYILAVWRGLEDAGRDASDEDPSKLRKKLDDLSQQLNRYNKMTSMLEKMSSVIDEVDEGEKGDWPDKVAQWAAQLNGMKPDDEATFKTMSETVESAMKEVQKAAAQKPGATAKGSFSFGAVTDGAGIMPGAPSTRARIEEEIKARDAEWRLKLFKRVTFVIAVSLMAAAGFSELYISKPTFGANAWSDYFSLLAWGFGAEATRSSVTELMKTWGNRA
;
A
#
# COMPACT_ATOMS: atom_id res chain seq x y z
N MET A 1 16.32 21.21 -50.12
CA MET A 1 16.79 20.47 -48.92
C MET A 1 15.73 20.57 -47.83
N LYS A 2 15.03 19.47 -47.56
CA LYS A 2 14.10 19.28 -46.43
C LYS A 2 14.62 18.07 -45.64
N PRO A 3 14.74 18.11 -44.31
CA PRO A 3 15.08 16.91 -43.55
C PRO A 3 13.81 16.10 -43.27
N ASP A 4 13.90 14.81 -43.58
CA ASP A 4 12.87 13.79 -43.41
C ASP A 4 13.09 13.14 -42.03
N PHE A 5 12.22 13.44 -41.06
CA PHE A 5 12.25 12.82 -39.73
C PHE A 5 11.17 11.72 -39.66
N ARG A 6 11.57 10.49 -40.00
CA ARG A 6 10.79 9.28 -39.71
C ARG A 6 11.03 8.86 -38.26
N LEU A 7 10.04 9.11 -37.40
CA LEU A 7 9.95 8.53 -36.06
C LEU A 7 9.61 7.04 -36.16
N ILE A 8 10.56 6.18 -35.80
CA ILE A 8 10.34 4.75 -35.61
C ILE A 8 9.68 4.55 -34.25
N ASN A 9 8.41 4.19 -34.26
CA ASN A 9 7.61 3.87 -33.08
C ASN A 9 7.80 2.38 -32.74
N TYR A 10 8.65 2.05 -31.75
CA TYR A 10 8.89 0.65 -31.33
C TYR A 10 7.89 0.19 -30.26
N ARG A 11 7.01 -0.73 -30.69
CA ARG A 11 6.13 -1.68 -29.98
C ARG A 11 6.38 -1.89 -28.47
N GLY A 12 5.56 -1.24 -27.63
CA GLY A 12 5.35 -1.61 -26.20
C GLY A 12 4.38 -2.78 -25.98
N THR A 13 3.75 -3.30 -27.04
CA THR A 13 2.78 -4.39 -26.99
C THR A 13 3.41 -5.78 -27.08
N GLU A 14 4.60 -5.92 -27.66
CA GLU A 14 5.29 -7.22 -27.81
C GLU A 14 5.77 -7.79 -26.46
N LEU A 15 6.25 -6.95 -25.53
CA LEU A 15 6.76 -7.40 -24.23
C LEU A 15 5.68 -7.93 -23.27
N ARG A 16 4.43 -7.45 -23.40
CA ARG A 16 3.28 -8.01 -22.65
C ARG A 16 2.92 -9.42 -23.13
N VAL A 17 3.07 -9.69 -24.43
CA VAL A 17 2.82 -11.02 -25.02
C VAL A 17 3.93 -12.00 -24.65
N ILE A 18 5.19 -11.54 -24.59
CA ILE A 18 6.32 -12.37 -24.15
C ILE A 18 6.18 -12.77 -22.69
N GLY A 19 5.81 -11.85 -21.79
CA GLY A 19 5.60 -12.17 -20.37
C GLY A 19 4.46 -13.17 -20.13
N PHE A 20 3.35 -13.02 -20.86
CA PHE A 20 2.21 -13.94 -20.76
C PHE A 20 2.53 -15.33 -21.36
N LYS A 21 3.22 -15.37 -22.50
CA LYS A 21 3.69 -16.63 -23.11
C LYS A 21 4.70 -17.34 -22.21
N PHE A 22 5.61 -16.61 -21.57
CA PHE A 22 6.58 -17.19 -20.62
C PHE A 22 5.87 -17.75 -19.38
N PHE A 23 4.86 -17.06 -18.85
CA PHE A 23 4.04 -17.56 -17.73
C PHE A 23 3.28 -18.85 -18.09
N LEU A 24 2.67 -18.90 -19.28
CA LEU A 24 2.00 -20.11 -19.78
C LEU A 24 3.00 -21.25 -19.97
N LEU A 25 4.20 -20.98 -20.49
CA LEU A 25 5.24 -21.98 -20.69
C LEU A 25 5.78 -22.52 -19.36
N LEU A 26 5.95 -21.66 -18.35
CA LEU A 26 6.38 -22.06 -17.00
C LEU A 26 5.29 -22.84 -16.25
N ALA A 27 4.03 -22.43 -16.36
CA ALA A 27 2.89 -23.17 -15.81
C ALA A 27 2.75 -24.55 -16.47
N THR A 28 2.94 -24.63 -17.79
CA THR A 28 2.91 -25.90 -18.53
C THR A 28 4.09 -26.79 -18.14
N LEU A 29 5.29 -26.22 -18.01
CA LEU A 29 6.47 -26.95 -17.54
C LEU A 29 6.31 -27.46 -16.11
N CYS A 30 5.81 -26.65 -15.17
CA CYS A 30 5.55 -27.10 -13.81
C CYS A 30 4.47 -28.18 -13.76
N PHE A 31 3.42 -28.08 -14.58
CA PHE A 31 2.36 -29.08 -14.65
C PHE A 31 2.87 -30.39 -15.26
N SER A 32 3.63 -30.33 -16.35
CA SER A 32 4.30 -31.49 -16.95
C SER A 32 5.30 -32.13 -16.00
N TYR A 33 6.08 -31.33 -15.26
CA TYR A 33 7.06 -31.84 -14.29
C TYR A 33 6.37 -32.52 -13.10
N ALA A 34 5.26 -31.98 -12.60
CA ALA A 34 4.47 -32.60 -11.52
C ALA A 34 3.85 -33.94 -11.95
N ILE A 35 3.37 -34.04 -13.19
CA ILE A 35 2.85 -35.30 -13.75
C ILE A 35 3.96 -36.35 -13.89
N VAL A 36 5.13 -35.95 -14.40
CA VAL A 36 6.29 -36.85 -14.56
C VAL A 36 6.84 -37.31 -13.22
N PHE A 37 6.87 -36.45 -12.20
CA PHE A 37 7.34 -36.82 -10.86
C PHE A 37 6.33 -37.73 -10.13
N SER A 38 5.03 -37.55 -10.35
CA SER A 38 3.99 -38.42 -9.79
C SER A 38 4.02 -39.85 -10.35
N GLN A 39 4.62 -40.06 -11.53
CA GLN A 39 4.82 -41.41 -12.10
C GLN A 39 6.11 -42.09 -11.64
N LYS A 40 7.02 -41.37 -10.95
CA LYS A 40 8.36 -41.85 -10.62
C LYS A 40 8.67 -41.88 -9.13
N ALA A 41 7.66 -42.02 -8.27
CA ALA A 41 7.90 -42.28 -6.85
C ALA A 41 8.59 -43.64 -6.69
N PRO A 42 9.83 -43.70 -6.15
CA PRO A 42 10.52 -44.95 -5.92
C PRO A 42 9.79 -45.75 -4.82
N ALA A 43 9.64 -47.05 -5.04
CA ALA A 43 9.23 -47.98 -4.00
C ALA A 43 10.15 -47.81 -2.79
N ALA A 44 9.58 -47.56 -1.61
CA ALA A 44 10.33 -47.53 -0.38
C ALA A 44 10.95 -48.92 -0.14
N ASP A 45 12.27 -48.96 0.05
CA ASP A 45 13.00 -50.20 0.35
C ASP A 45 12.42 -50.86 1.62
N PRO A 46 12.12 -52.17 1.58
CA PRO A 46 11.70 -52.89 2.75
C PRO A 46 12.88 -53.01 3.73
N LYS A 47 12.66 -52.48 4.93
CA LYS A 47 13.53 -52.66 6.11
C LYS A 47 13.77 -54.17 6.32
N PRO A 48 15.03 -54.63 6.50
CA PRO A 48 15.30 -56.05 6.71
C PRO A 48 14.80 -56.49 8.10
N SER A 49 13.87 -57.44 8.12
CA SER A 49 13.46 -58.15 9.33
C SER A 49 14.58 -59.09 9.82
N PRO A 50 14.70 -59.30 11.14
CA PRO A 50 15.83 -59.99 11.75
C PRO A 50 15.80 -61.51 11.47
N SER A 51 17.01 -62.06 11.29
CA SER A 51 17.31 -63.47 11.09
C SER A 51 16.80 -64.36 12.24
N PRO A 52 16.32 -65.58 11.96
CA PRO A 52 16.13 -66.61 12.97
C PRO A 52 17.43 -67.39 13.22
N SER A 53 17.78 -67.56 14.50
CA SER A 53 18.83 -68.47 14.99
C SER A 53 18.29 -69.91 15.16
N PRO A 54 19.17 -70.92 15.30
CA PRO A 54 18.99 -72.22 14.66
C PRO A 54 18.30 -73.28 15.54
N SER A 55 17.75 -74.25 14.81
CA SER A 55 17.27 -75.56 15.28
C SER A 55 18.37 -76.38 15.97
N PRO A 56 18.01 -77.31 16.89
CA PRO A 56 18.77 -78.53 17.10
C PRO A 56 17.99 -79.79 16.67
N ALA A 57 18.72 -80.61 15.89
CA ALA A 57 18.79 -82.06 15.86
C ALA A 57 17.52 -82.93 16.07
N ALA A 58 17.08 -83.51 14.95
CA ALA A 58 16.81 -84.93 14.70
C ALA A 58 16.30 -85.84 15.84
N ASP A 59 15.12 -86.40 15.62
CA ASP A 59 14.83 -87.80 15.96
C ASP A 59 14.00 -88.45 14.85
N GLN A 60 14.52 -89.53 14.27
CA GLN A 60 13.84 -90.36 13.27
C GLN A 60 12.84 -91.27 13.97
N LYS A 61 11.56 -91.21 13.54
CA LYS A 61 10.62 -92.32 13.73
C LYS A 61 9.78 -92.51 12.48
N THR A 62 10.03 -93.64 11.82
CA THR A 62 9.27 -94.24 10.74
C THR A 62 7.81 -94.48 11.13
N GLY A 63 6.86 -94.17 10.23
CA GLY A 63 5.49 -94.65 10.33
C GLY A 63 4.52 -94.00 9.33
N ALA A 64 4.12 -94.79 8.34
CA ALA A 64 2.84 -94.78 7.61
C ALA A 64 2.37 -93.49 6.89
N GLY A 65 2.06 -93.64 5.60
CA GLY A 65 1.68 -92.56 4.69
C GLY A 65 0.45 -91.73 5.12
N ALA A 66 0.59 -90.42 4.96
CA ALA A 66 -0.50 -89.45 4.93
C ALA A 66 -0.31 -88.59 3.67
N ALA A 67 -1.40 -88.38 2.92
CA ALA A 67 -1.42 -87.62 1.68
C ALA A 67 -0.84 -86.21 1.86
N ALA A 68 0.02 -85.78 0.92
CA ALA A 68 0.50 -84.41 0.84
C ALA A 68 -0.71 -83.46 0.70
N GLN A 69 -1.01 -82.71 1.76
CA GLN A 69 -2.03 -81.66 1.71
C GLN A 69 -1.50 -80.54 0.80
N ALA A 70 -2.23 -80.25 -0.28
CA ALA A 70 -1.86 -79.22 -1.23
C ALA A 70 -1.87 -77.84 -0.53
N GLU A 71 -0.70 -77.24 -0.35
CA GLU A 71 -0.55 -75.92 0.28
C GLU A 71 -0.64 -74.81 -0.78
N LEU A 72 -1.62 -73.91 -0.63
CA LEU A 72 -1.83 -72.77 -1.52
C LEU A 72 -0.99 -71.56 -1.08
N THR A 73 -0.13 -71.07 -1.98
CA THR A 73 0.66 -69.85 -1.77
C THR A 73 0.15 -68.73 -2.68
N VAL A 74 0.01 -67.51 -2.13
CA VAL A 74 -0.39 -66.31 -2.87
C VAL A 74 0.73 -65.29 -2.80
N ASP A 75 1.18 -64.81 -3.95
CA ASP A 75 2.25 -63.83 -4.08
C ASP A 75 1.82 -62.64 -4.98
N PRO A 76 1.96 -61.38 -4.51
CA PRO A 76 2.27 -60.94 -3.14
C PRO A 76 1.15 -61.22 -2.13
N ALA A 77 1.55 -61.40 -0.87
CA ALA A 77 0.68 -61.78 0.25
C ALA A 77 -0.36 -60.70 0.65
N GLU A 78 -0.18 -59.45 0.24
CA GLU A 78 -1.10 -58.34 0.51
C GLU A 78 -1.40 -57.51 -0.75
N ILE A 79 -2.52 -56.78 -0.73
CA ILE A 79 -2.92 -55.87 -1.81
C ILE A 79 -3.06 -54.46 -1.25
N THR A 80 -2.19 -53.55 -1.71
CA THR A 80 -2.34 -52.11 -1.45
C THR A 80 -2.58 -51.36 -2.74
N ILE A 81 -3.64 -50.57 -2.78
CA ILE A 81 -4.00 -49.72 -3.93
C ILE A 81 -4.15 -48.29 -3.42
N SER A 82 -3.46 -47.35 -4.04
CA SER A 82 -3.65 -45.91 -3.81
C SER A 82 -4.10 -45.28 -5.12
N THR A 83 -5.29 -44.70 -5.13
CA THR A 83 -5.94 -44.21 -6.35
C THR A 83 -6.76 -42.94 -6.10
N ILE A 84 -7.23 -42.33 -7.18
CA ILE A 84 -8.09 -41.16 -7.18
C ILE A 84 -9.54 -41.62 -7.38
N ARG A 85 -10.51 -40.90 -6.79
CA ARG A 85 -11.93 -41.21 -6.95
C ARG A 85 -12.34 -41.33 -8.43
N GLY A 86 -12.87 -42.51 -8.75
CA GLY A 86 -13.35 -42.88 -10.09
C GLY A 86 -12.27 -43.39 -11.05
N ASP A 87 -11.04 -43.61 -10.58
CA ASP A 87 -9.98 -44.26 -11.38
C ASP A 87 -9.89 -45.76 -11.02
N ASP A 88 -10.45 -46.59 -11.89
CA ASP A 88 -10.49 -48.04 -11.75
C ASP A 88 -9.09 -48.64 -11.85
N GLN A 89 -8.79 -49.63 -11.02
CA GLN A 89 -7.43 -50.19 -10.91
C GLN A 89 -7.45 -51.71 -11.08
N SER A 90 -6.45 -52.23 -11.80
CA SER A 90 -6.24 -53.68 -11.96
C SER A 90 -4.96 -54.12 -11.25
N ARG A 91 -5.01 -55.26 -10.55
CA ARG A 91 -3.87 -55.88 -9.88
C ARG A 91 -3.92 -57.39 -10.08
N SER A 92 -2.84 -57.98 -10.58
CA SER A 92 -2.73 -59.44 -10.70
C SER A 92 -2.08 -60.04 -9.43
N ARG A 93 -2.49 -61.26 -9.07
CA ARG A 93 -1.86 -62.06 -8.02
C ARG A 93 -1.48 -63.42 -8.55
N LEU A 94 -0.29 -63.92 -8.19
CA LEU A 94 0.12 -65.26 -8.55
C LEU A 94 -0.37 -66.21 -7.46
N ILE A 95 -1.18 -67.18 -7.85
CA ILE A 95 -1.63 -68.27 -6.99
C ILE A 95 -0.86 -69.51 -7.42
N SER A 96 -0.13 -70.13 -6.50
CA SER A 96 0.66 -71.35 -6.75
C SER A 96 0.30 -72.45 -5.77
N SER A 97 0.38 -73.71 -6.23
CA SER A 97 0.05 -74.88 -5.42
C SER A 97 1.04 -76.01 -5.66
N LYS A 98 1.44 -76.73 -4.59
CA LYS A 98 2.30 -77.92 -4.67
C LYS A 98 1.53 -79.21 -5.05
N GLY A 99 0.46 -79.07 -5.83
CA GLY A 99 -0.42 -80.16 -6.25
C GLY A 99 -1.63 -79.65 -7.05
N SER A 100 -2.33 -80.55 -7.75
CA SER A 100 -3.55 -80.20 -8.47
C SER A 100 -4.69 -79.96 -7.48
N ILE A 101 -5.16 -78.71 -7.41
CA ILE A 101 -6.31 -78.32 -6.60
C ILE A 101 -7.51 -78.15 -7.55
N LYS A 102 -8.57 -78.90 -7.30
CA LYS A 102 -9.86 -78.70 -7.97
C LYS A 102 -10.66 -77.69 -7.14
N GLU A 103 -11.41 -76.84 -7.84
CA GLU A 103 -12.39 -75.92 -7.25
C GLU A 103 -11.82 -74.90 -6.24
N ILE A 104 -11.08 -73.90 -6.74
CA ILE A 104 -10.73 -72.72 -5.94
C ILE A 104 -11.90 -71.74 -5.96
N ARG A 105 -12.42 -71.41 -4.78
CA ARG A 105 -13.47 -70.40 -4.60
C ARG A 105 -12.86 -69.10 -4.08
N ILE A 106 -13.07 -68.01 -4.81
CA ILE A 106 -12.62 -66.67 -4.41
C ILE A 106 -13.83 -65.83 -4.03
N ILE A 107 -13.84 -65.37 -2.77
CA ILE A 107 -14.92 -64.61 -2.16
C ILE A 107 -14.36 -63.22 -1.80
N PRO A 108 -14.60 -62.19 -2.62
CA PRO A 108 -14.33 -60.82 -2.20
C PRO A 108 -15.28 -60.46 -1.06
N LEU A 109 -14.75 -59.85 0.00
CA LEU A 109 -15.55 -59.29 1.08
C LEU A 109 -15.68 -57.78 0.92
N ASP A 110 -16.69 -57.22 1.58
CA ASP A 110 -16.82 -55.80 1.78
C ASP A 110 -15.59 -55.27 2.52
N LEU A 111 -15.02 -54.17 2.03
CA LEU A 111 -13.92 -53.50 2.71
C LEU A 111 -14.49 -52.35 3.55
N GLU A 112 -14.13 -52.31 4.82
CA GLU A 112 -14.66 -51.33 5.76
C GLU A 112 -13.61 -50.25 6.05
N THR A 113 -14.10 -49.05 6.37
CA THR A 113 -13.24 -48.03 6.98
C THR A 113 -13.07 -48.30 8.46
N GLU A 114 -12.01 -47.77 9.07
CA GLU A 114 -11.78 -47.87 10.53
C GLU A 114 -12.99 -47.34 11.34
N SER A 115 -13.66 -46.31 10.81
CA SER A 115 -14.86 -45.72 11.40
C SER A 115 -16.15 -46.53 11.18
N LYS A 116 -16.13 -47.55 10.31
CA LYS A 116 -17.30 -48.32 9.82
C LYS A 116 -18.44 -47.49 9.22
N ARG A 117 -18.20 -46.22 8.88
CA ARG A 117 -19.22 -45.30 8.32
C ARG A 117 -19.40 -45.45 6.81
N SER A 118 -18.40 -45.99 6.13
CA SER A 118 -18.47 -46.27 4.70
C SER A 118 -17.86 -47.62 4.38
N VAL A 119 -18.44 -48.27 3.38
CA VAL A 119 -18.09 -49.59 2.90
C VAL A 119 -17.75 -49.51 1.42
N PHE A 120 -16.66 -50.15 1.02
CA PHE A 120 -16.36 -50.42 -0.38
C PHE A 120 -16.91 -51.81 -0.71
N PRO A 121 -17.97 -51.90 -1.53
CA PRO A 121 -18.75 -53.13 -1.66
C PRO A 121 -17.94 -54.20 -2.39
N ALA A 122 -18.10 -55.46 -1.98
CA ALA A 122 -17.50 -56.63 -2.62
C ALA A 122 -17.84 -56.70 -4.13
N SER A 123 -19.01 -56.21 -4.53
CA SER A 123 -19.46 -56.16 -5.93
C SER A 123 -18.61 -55.24 -6.83
N ALA A 124 -17.84 -54.32 -6.23
CA ALA A 124 -16.89 -53.48 -6.95
C ALA A 124 -15.57 -54.21 -7.27
N ILE A 125 -15.32 -55.38 -6.66
CA ILE A 125 -14.14 -56.21 -6.89
C ILE A 125 -14.53 -57.33 -7.87
N ASN A 126 -14.01 -57.26 -9.08
CA ASN A 126 -14.30 -58.22 -10.14
C ASN A 126 -13.03 -58.97 -10.55
N ILE A 127 -13.17 -60.26 -10.85
CA ILE A 127 -12.09 -61.04 -11.48
C ILE A 127 -12.23 -60.90 -12.99
N ASP A 128 -11.11 -60.70 -13.70
CA ASP A 128 -11.13 -60.54 -15.15
C ASP A 128 -11.73 -61.78 -15.86
N PRO A 129 -12.68 -61.60 -16.79
CA PRO A 129 -13.31 -62.70 -17.55
C PRO A 129 -12.35 -63.49 -18.45
N GLN A 130 -11.11 -63.03 -18.68
CA GLN A 130 -10.11 -63.83 -19.42
C GLN A 130 -9.67 -65.09 -18.67
N VAL A 131 -9.86 -65.10 -17.36
CA VAL A 131 -9.79 -66.33 -16.59
C VAL A 131 -11.11 -67.07 -16.77
N LYS A 132 -11.07 -68.38 -17.09
CA LYS A 132 -12.26 -69.27 -17.14
C LYS A 132 -12.89 -69.46 -15.75
N ALA A 133 -13.34 -68.37 -15.14
CA ALA A 133 -13.99 -68.31 -13.86
C ALA A 133 -15.50 -68.43 -14.08
N GLN A 134 -16.12 -69.40 -13.43
CA GLN A 134 -17.58 -69.45 -13.35
C GLN A 134 -18.03 -68.60 -12.15
N LYS A 135 -18.84 -67.58 -12.41
CA LYS A 135 -19.45 -66.77 -11.35
C LYS A 135 -20.53 -67.60 -10.64
N SER A 136 -20.38 -67.83 -9.34
CA SER A 136 -21.31 -68.54 -8.46
C SER A 136 -22.05 -67.57 -7.53
N GLN A 137 -23.07 -68.02 -6.79
CA GLN A 137 -23.85 -67.18 -5.87
C GLN A 137 -23.00 -66.52 -4.77
N ASP A 138 -21.92 -67.17 -4.35
CA ASP A 138 -21.09 -66.72 -3.22
C ASP A 138 -19.67 -66.26 -3.63
N GLY A 139 -19.35 -66.18 -4.93
CA GLY A 139 -18.01 -65.83 -5.39
C GLY A 139 -17.66 -66.37 -6.78
N TYR A 140 -16.36 -66.60 -7.02
CA TYR A 140 -15.85 -67.08 -8.30
C TYR A 140 -15.25 -68.48 -8.13
N LEU A 141 -15.64 -69.42 -8.99
CA LEU A 141 -15.08 -70.77 -9.05
C LEU A 141 -14.02 -70.86 -10.15
N LEU A 142 -12.84 -71.35 -9.79
CA LEU A 142 -11.64 -71.44 -10.62
C LEU A 142 -11.09 -72.87 -10.58
N GLN A 143 -10.54 -73.32 -11.70
CA GLN A 143 -9.80 -74.58 -11.78
C GLN A 143 -8.34 -74.28 -12.12
N LEU A 144 -7.40 -74.69 -11.26
CA LEU A 144 -5.97 -74.56 -11.54
C LEU A 144 -5.55 -75.71 -12.46
N SER A 145 -5.32 -75.40 -13.73
CA SER A 145 -4.80 -76.34 -14.73
C SER A 145 -3.26 -76.42 -14.74
N SER A 146 -2.57 -75.55 -14.00
CA SER A 146 -1.11 -75.40 -13.94
C SER A 146 -0.63 -75.15 -12.49
N GLU A 147 0.66 -75.39 -12.21
CA GLU A 147 1.29 -75.20 -10.89
C GLU A 147 1.17 -73.77 -10.35
N SER A 148 1.02 -72.79 -11.23
CA SER A 148 0.74 -71.40 -10.90
C SER A 148 -0.22 -70.75 -11.89
N MET A 149 -0.99 -69.76 -11.43
CA MET A 149 -1.98 -69.03 -12.21
C MET A 149 -2.05 -67.56 -11.77
N ALA A 150 -2.10 -66.65 -12.74
CA ALA A 150 -2.32 -65.22 -12.47
C ALA A 150 -3.81 -64.92 -12.31
N LEU A 151 -4.16 -64.26 -11.21
CA LEU A 151 -5.49 -63.80 -10.85
C LEU A 151 -5.57 -62.27 -11.01
N PRO A 152 -6.02 -61.76 -12.17
CA PRO A 152 -6.30 -60.34 -12.35
C PRO A 152 -7.57 -59.91 -11.58
N LEU A 153 -7.38 -59.02 -10.60
CA LEU A 153 -8.42 -58.39 -9.81
C LEU A 153 -8.63 -56.96 -10.29
N ASN A 154 -9.85 -56.64 -10.70
CA ASN A 154 -10.29 -55.34 -11.16
C ASN A 154 -11.14 -54.67 -10.08
N PHE A 155 -10.68 -53.52 -9.59
CA PHE A 155 -11.32 -52.75 -8.53
C PHE A 155 -11.99 -51.52 -9.15
N LYS A 156 -13.32 -51.49 -9.14
CA LYS A 156 -14.11 -50.36 -9.65
C LYS A 156 -14.30 -49.30 -8.59
N MET A 157 -13.66 -48.15 -8.73
CA MET A 157 -13.66 -47.12 -7.69
C MET A 157 -14.93 -46.26 -7.70
N GLY A 158 -15.61 -46.16 -8.85
CA GLY A 158 -16.91 -45.48 -8.98
C GLY A 158 -16.96 -44.13 -8.26
N ASN A 159 -17.99 -43.95 -7.41
CA ASN A 159 -18.15 -42.78 -6.54
C ASN A 159 -17.78 -43.08 -5.07
N ALA A 160 -16.90 -44.06 -4.81
CA ALA A 160 -16.47 -44.36 -3.45
C ALA A 160 -15.88 -43.09 -2.79
N PRO A 161 -16.31 -42.76 -1.55
CA PRO A 161 -15.79 -41.60 -0.85
C PRO A 161 -14.29 -41.77 -0.55
N SER A 162 -13.62 -40.65 -0.30
CA SER A 162 -12.18 -40.68 -0.04
C SER A 162 -11.96 -41.22 1.36
N ASN A 163 -11.23 -42.33 1.48
CA ASN A 163 -10.93 -42.98 2.75
C ASN A 163 -9.87 -44.08 2.59
N GLU A 164 -9.46 -44.68 3.71
CA GLU A 164 -8.75 -45.96 3.75
C GLU A 164 -9.76 -47.08 4.05
N TYR A 165 -9.88 -48.03 3.12
CA TYR A 165 -10.71 -49.22 3.23
C TYR A 165 -9.82 -50.43 3.47
N LYS A 166 -10.13 -51.22 4.50
CA LYS A 166 -9.40 -52.44 4.85
C LYS A 166 -10.36 -53.61 4.87
N GLY A 167 -9.89 -54.75 4.39
CA GLY A 167 -10.63 -56.01 4.42
C GLY A 167 -9.76 -57.15 3.91
N GLU A 168 -10.40 -58.24 3.53
CA GLU A 168 -9.71 -59.44 3.05
C GLU A 168 -10.47 -60.06 1.87
N ILE A 169 -9.73 -60.69 0.96
CA ILE A 169 -10.28 -61.60 -0.03
C ILE A 169 -10.04 -63.01 0.51
N ARG A 170 -11.12 -63.79 0.66
CA ARG A 170 -11.02 -65.18 1.11
C ARG A 170 -10.91 -66.10 -0.08
N ILE A 171 -9.95 -67.02 -0.01
CA ILE A 171 -9.73 -68.08 -0.97
C ILE A 171 -9.98 -69.40 -0.25
N GLU A 172 -11.02 -70.11 -0.66
CA GLU A 172 -11.36 -71.44 -0.16
C GLU A 172 -10.98 -72.49 -1.19
N TYR A 173 -10.35 -73.59 -0.75
CA TYR A 173 -9.90 -74.69 -1.61
C TYR A 173 -9.96 -76.01 -0.82
N GLU A 174 -9.84 -77.16 -1.51
CA GLU A 174 -9.96 -78.50 -0.90
C GLU A 174 -9.03 -78.72 0.31
N GLY A 175 -7.89 -78.03 0.35
CA GLY A 175 -6.88 -78.13 1.40
C GLY A 175 -6.98 -77.09 2.54
N GLY A 176 -7.92 -76.13 2.47
CA GLY A 176 -8.10 -75.13 3.53
C GLY A 176 -8.62 -73.77 3.09
N LYS A 177 -8.43 -72.76 3.94
CA LYS A 177 -8.80 -71.36 3.68
C LYS A 177 -7.57 -70.46 3.79
N LYS A 178 -7.46 -69.50 2.88
CA LYS A 178 -6.42 -68.45 2.91
C LYS A 178 -7.06 -67.08 2.76
N SER A 179 -6.74 -66.15 3.65
CA SER A 179 -7.13 -64.75 3.55
C SER A 179 -5.99 -63.92 2.96
N VAL A 180 -6.33 -63.03 2.04
CA VAL A 180 -5.41 -62.03 1.47
C VAL A 180 -5.87 -60.64 1.92
N PRO A 181 -5.12 -59.94 2.79
CA PRO A 181 -5.49 -58.59 3.21
C PRO A 181 -5.46 -57.61 2.04
N VAL A 182 -6.48 -56.75 1.98
CA VAL A 182 -6.65 -55.71 0.96
C VAL A 182 -6.82 -54.37 1.65
N THR A 183 -5.99 -53.40 1.24
CA THR A 183 -6.06 -52.00 1.64
C THR A 183 -6.23 -51.12 0.41
N ILE A 184 -7.33 -50.37 0.34
CA ILE A 184 -7.59 -49.40 -0.73
C ILE A 184 -7.61 -48.00 -0.13
N ARG A 185 -6.77 -47.11 -0.65
CA ARG A 185 -6.71 -45.70 -0.30
C ARG A 185 -7.23 -44.89 -1.47
N ILE A 186 -8.34 -44.19 -1.25
CA ILE A 186 -8.99 -43.36 -2.25
C ILE A 186 -8.86 -41.91 -1.81
N LYS A 187 -8.37 -41.05 -2.71
CA LYS A 187 -8.37 -39.59 -2.52
C LYS A 187 -9.23 -38.86 -3.53
N ASP A 188 -9.59 -37.62 -3.20
CA ASP A 188 -10.34 -36.75 -4.09
C ASP A 188 -9.56 -36.44 -5.38
N ARG A 189 -10.30 -36.06 -6.43
CA ARG A 189 -9.71 -35.59 -7.69
C ARG A 189 -8.91 -34.30 -7.45
N PRO A 190 -7.88 -34.00 -8.26
CA PRO A 190 -7.01 -32.83 -8.03
C PRO A 190 -7.71 -31.48 -8.26
N GLY A 191 -8.85 -31.45 -8.97
CA GLY A 191 -9.56 -30.22 -9.32
C GLY A 191 -10.05 -29.40 -8.12
N PRO A 192 -10.93 -29.95 -7.25
CA PRO A 192 -11.44 -29.22 -6.08
C PRO A 192 -10.35 -28.74 -5.11
N PRO A 193 -9.34 -29.55 -4.73
CA PRO A 193 -8.22 -29.10 -3.90
C PRO A 193 -7.46 -27.91 -4.51
N LEU A 194 -7.23 -27.94 -5.82
CA LEU A 194 -6.55 -26.84 -6.53
C LEU A 194 -7.38 -25.57 -6.55
N LEU A 195 -8.71 -25.67 -6.73
CA LEU A 195 -9.61 -24.51 -6.64
C LEU A 195 -9.54 -23.86 -5.26
N VAL A 196 -9.63 -24.67 -4.19
CA VAL A 196 -9.59 -24.17 -2.81
C VAL A 196 -8.26 -23.48 -2.49
N LEU A 197 -7.14 -24.03 -2.96
CA LEU A 197 -5.83 -23.39 -2.84
C LEU A 197 -5.79 -22.03 -3.55
N LEU A 198 -6.29 -21.96 -4.79
CA LEU A 198 -6.37 -20.70 -5.55
C LEU A 198 -7.27 -19.66 -4.88
N THR A 199 -8.39 -20.09 -4.27
CA THR A 199 -9.25 -19.22 -3.46
C THR A 199 -8.51 -18.65 -2.26
N GLY A 200 -7.74 -19.47 -1.54
CA GLY A 200 -6.90 -19.02 -0.42
C GLY A 200 -5.89 -17.94 -0.85
N ILE A 201 -5.20 -18.15 -1.98
CA ILE A 201 -4.26 -17.19 -2.56
C ILE A 201 -4.98 -15.89 -2.94
N LEU A 202 -6.13 -15.98 -3.61
CA LEU A 202 -6.91 -14.82 -4.03
C LEU A 202 -7.38 -13.98 -2.82
N LEU A 203 -7.86 -14.63 -1.77
CA LEU A 203 -8.23 -13.96 -0.52
C LEU A 203 -7.04 -13.25 0.12
N GLY A 204 -5.88 -13.90 0.16
CA GLY A 204 -4.63 -13.27 0.59
C GLY A 204 -4.33 -12.00 -0.20
N ILE A 205 -4.40 -12.06 -1.54
CA ILE A 205 -4.12 -10.92 -2.43
C ILE A 205 -5.08 -9.77 -2.16
N ILE A 206 -6.38 -10.05 -1.98
CA ILE A 206 -7.40 -9.04 -1.67
C ILE A 206 -7.05 -8.34 -0.35
N VAL A 207 -6.70 -9.10 0.69
CA VAL A 207 -6.32 -8.54 2.01
C VAL A 207 -5.03 -7.72 1.90
N THR A 208 -3.99 -8.22 1.23
CA THR A 208 -2.74 -7.48 0.99
C THR A 208 -3.01 -6.17 0.27
N ARG A 209 -3.79 -6.22 -0.82
CA ARG A 209 -4.13 -5.03 -1.62
C ARG A 209 -4.94 -4.02 -0.80
N TYR A 210 -5.87 -4.49 0.02
CA TYR A 210 -6.63 -3.64 0.93
C TYR A 210 -5.71 -2.98 1.99
N ARG A 211 -4.78 -3.73 2.57
CA ARG A 211 -3.82 -3.19 3.56
C ARG A 211 -2.87 -2.16 2.94
N GLU A 212 -2.35 -2.41 1.73
CA GLU A 212 -1.39 -1.52 1.08
C GLU A 212 -2.03 -0.27 0.46
N LYS A 213 -3.26 -0.37 -0.06
CA LYS A 213 -3.92 0.73 -0.80
C LYS A 213 -5.19 1.24 -0.15
N GLY A 214 -6.03 0.34 0.38
CA GLY A 214 -7.33 0.67 0.95
C GLY A 214 -7.20 1.44 2.26
N LYS A 215 -6.49 0.87 3.23
CA LYS A 215 -6.27 1.49 4.55
C LYS A 215 -5.70 2.92 4.48
N PRO A 216 -4.57 3.20 3.80
CA PRO A 216 -4.03 4.56 3.74
C PRO A 216 -4.96 5.55 3.02
N ARG A 217 -5.75 5.09 2.04
CA ARG A 217 -6.77 5.93 1.38
C ARG A 217 -7.85 6.34 2.37
N ASP A 218 -8.38 5.38 3.12
CA ASP A 218 -9.47 5.61 4.06
C ASP A 218 -9.01 6.51 5.22
N GLU A 219 -7.80 6.28 5.75
CA GLU A 219 -7.19 7.14 6.77
C GLU A 219 -7.03 8.59 6.27
N LEU A 220 -6.52 8.78 5.05
CA LEU A 220 -6.37 10.12 4.47
C LEU A 220 -7.72 10.80 4.22
N MET A 221 -8.74 10.08 3.75
CA MET A 221 -10.09 10.63 3.59
C MET A 221 -10.69 11.08 4.94
N VAL A 222 -10.50 10.29 5.99
CA VAL A 222 -10.92 10.67 7.35
C VAL A 222 -10.16 11.91 7.84
N ARG A 223 -8.86 12.01 7.58
CA ARG A 223 -8.06 13.20 7.94
C ARG A 223 -8.51 14.44 7.18
N ILE A 224 -8.77 14.35 5.88
CA ILE A 224 -9.35 15.42 5.06
C ILE A 224 -10.69 15.87 5.67
N GLY A 225 -11.58 14.93 5.99
CA GLY A 225 -12.87 15.22 6.61
C GLY A 225 -12.74 15.94 7.94
N LYS A 226 -11.89 15.42 8.85
CA LYS A 226 -11.62 16.03 10.15
C LYS A 226 -11.06 17.45 10.00
N LEU A 227 -10.13 17.68 9.06
CA LEU A 227 -9.56 19.00 8.85
C LEU A 227 -10.61 19.99 8.32
N ARG A 228 -11.47 19.58 7.37
CA ARG A 228 -12.61 20.41 6.92
C ARG A 228 -13.56 20.77 8.06
N THR A 229 -13.88 19.82 8.92
CA THR A 229 -14.72 20.08 10.10
C THR A 229 -14.04 21.09 11.04
N ARG A 230 -12.73 20.98 11.28
CA ARG A 230 -11.99 21.95 12.10
C ARG A 230 -11.97 23.36 11.48
N ILE A 231 -11.72 23.47 10.18
CA ILE A 231 -11.77 24.73 9.44
C ILE A 231 -13.13 25.40 9.59
N ASN A 232 -14.22 24.64 9.44
CA ASN A 232 -15.57 25.17 9.55
C ASN A 232 -16.00 25.48 10.99
N ALA A 233 -15.36 24.85 11.97
CA ALA A 233 -15.63 25.08 13.39
C ALA A 233 -14.93 26.34 13.95
N ASP A 234 -13.93 26.88 13.25
CA ASP A 234 -13.21 28.10 13.67
C ASP A 234 -13.67 29.32 12.86
N PRO A 235 -14.63 30.13 13.37
CA PRO A 235 -15.17 31.27 12.64
C PRO A 235 -14.18 32.44 12.50
N GLU A 236 -13.11 32.46 13.31
CA GLU A 236 -12.10 33.52 13.28
C GLU A 236 -10.95 33.21 12.31
N LEU A 237 -10.96 32.04 11.66
CA LEU A 237 -9.95 31.66 10.69
C LEU A 237 -9.96 32.62 9.51
N ASP A 238 -8.82 33.27 9.28
CA ASP A 238 -8.66 34.20 8.15
C ASP A 238 -8.92 33.51 6.80
N GLN A 239 -9.54 34.26 5.89
CA GLN A 239 -9.99 33.74 4.59
C GLN A 239 -8.84 33.23 3.71
N ASN A 240 -7.64 33.80 3.83
CA ASN A 240 -6.48 33.36 3.04
C ASN A 240 -5.95 32.02 3.57
N PHE A 241 -5.86 31.85 4.89
CA PHE A 241 -5.53 30.55 5.50
C PHE A 241 -6.55 29.48 5.10
N LYS A 242 -7.84 29.79 5.22
CA LYS A 242 -8.92 28.89 4.82
C LYS A 242 -8.80 28.46 3.37
N SER A 243 -8.68 29.42 2.45
CA SER A 243 -8.59 29.17 1.01
C SER A 243 -7.35 28.34 0.65
N ARG A 244 -6.21 28.61 1.29
CA ARG A 244 -4.97 27.86 1.09
C ARG A 244 -5.08 26.41 1.55
N ILE A 245 -5.63 26.17 2.74
CA ILE A 245 -5.84 24.82 3.26
C ILE A 245 -6.85 24.06 2.38
N GLU A 246 -7.94 24.70 1.96
CA GLU A 246 -8.95 24.09 1.08
C GLU A 246 -8.35 23.69 -0.28
N ALA A 247 -7.49 24.52 -0.88
CA ALA A 247 -6.79 24.18 -2.11
C ALA A 247 -5.91 22.93 -1.95
N LEU A 248 -5.14 22.83 -0.86
CA LEU A 248 -4.32 21.66 -0.55
C LEU A 248 -5.18 20.40 -0.29
N LEU A 249 -6.34 20.55 0.36
CA LEU A 249 -7.27 19.44 0.58
C LEU A 249 -7.89 18.93 -0.73
N ILE A 250 -8.18 19.82 -1.69
CA ILE A 250 -8.65 19.45 -3.03
C ILE A 250 -7.53 18.71 -3.79
N GLU A 251 -6.30 19.22 -3.74
CA GLU A 251 -5.14 18.58 -4.36
C GLU A 251 -4.88 17.19 -3.76
N ALA A 252 -4.91 17.05 -2.43
CA ALA A 252 -4.78 15.77 -1.75
C ALA A 252 -5.89 14.79 -2.18
N GLY A 253 -7.14 15.26 -2.29
CA GLY A 253 -8.25 14.45 -2.82
C GLY A 253 -8.05 14.00 -4.26
N SER A 254 -7.50 14.87 -5.13
CA SER A 254 -7.15 14.54 -6.51
C SER A 254 -6.01 13.49 -6.58
N LEU A 255 -4.98 13.64 -5.75
CA LEU A 255 -3.88 12.67 -5.63
C LEU A 255 -4.36 11.31 -5.13
N LEU A 256 -5.32 11.29 -4.19
CA LEU A 256 -6.00 10.04 -3.78
C LEU A 256 -6.77 9.40 -4.92
N GLY A 257 -7.45 10.18 -5.77
CA GLY A 257 -8.15 9.69 -6.95
C GLY A 257 -7.22 9.08 -8.01
N THR A 258 -5.94 9.43 -7.99
CA THR A 258 -4.91 8.93 -8.93
C THR A 258 -3.97 7.89 -8.33
N ASP A 259 -4.34 7.25 -7.21
CA ASP A 259 -3.53 6.23 -6.51
C ASP A 259 -2.15 6.74 -6.02
N LYS A 260 -1.94 8.06 -5.92
CA LYS A 260 -0.69 8.70 -5.45
C LYS A 260 -0.73 8.97 -3.95
N PHE A 261 -0.90 7.91 -3.14
CA PHE A 261 -1.13 8.01 -1.69
C PHE A 261 -0.01 8.72 -0.92
N GLU A 262 1.25 8.54 -1.30
CA GLU A 262 2.38 9.19 -0.62
C GLU A 262 2.38 10.70 -0.85
N ASP A 263 2.13 11.13 -2.10
CA ASP A 263 2.05 12.54 -2.45
C ASP A 263 0.82 13.18 -1.78
N ALA A 264 -0.32 12.49 -1.79
CA ALA A 264 -1.51 12.93 -1.06
C ALA A 264 -1.24 13.09 0.44
N GLY A 265 -0.48 12.18 1.04
CA GLY A 265 -0.07 12.26 2.45
C GLY A 265 0.82 13.46 2.74
N LYS A 266 1.75 13.81 1.83
CA LYS A 266 2.60 15.02 1.94
C LYS A 266 1.77 16.29 1.85
N THR A 267 0.90 16.39 0.83
CA THR A 267 0.00 17.55 0.66
C THR A 267 -0.94 17.70 1.87
N MET A 268 -1.48 16.60 2.38
CA MET A 268 -2.30 16.60 3.60
C MET A 268 -1.52 17.10 4.80
N LYS A 269 -0.26 16.65 4.98
CA LYS A 269 0.60 17.12 6.07
C LYS A 269 0.84 18.63 5.97
N THR A 270 1.13 19.17 4.78
CA THR A 270 1.28 20.62 4.57
C THR A 270 0.01 21.38 4.96
N ALA A 271 -1.18 20.85 4.63
CA ALA A 271 -2.45 21.45 5.03
C ALA A 271 -2.64 21.45 6.57
N GLU A 272 -2.29 20.34 7.23
CA GLU A 272 -2.31 20.24 8.69
C GLU A 272 -1.29 21.21 9.33
N ASP A 273 -0.09 21.34 8.76
CA ASP A 273 0.96 22.24 9.27
C ASP A 273 0.53 23.72 9.20
N ILE A 274 -0.16 24.13 8.13
CA ILE A 274 -0.72 25.49 8.02
C ILE A 274 -1.82 25.71 9.07
N MET A 275 -2.68 24.73 9.30
CA MET A 275 -3.71 24.81 10.34
C MET A 275 -3.10 24.88 11.73
N ASP A 276 -2.09 24.06 12.02
CA ASP A 276 -1.37 24.07 13.29
C ASP A 276 -0.64 25.40 13.52
N LYS A 277 -0.09 25.98 12.45
CA LYS A 277 0.54 27.30 12.47
C LYS A 277 -0.46 28.41 12.80
N TRP A 278 -1.67 28.34 12.24
CA TRP A 278 -2.77 29.23 12.64
C TRP A 278 -3.10 29.05 14.13
N LEU A 279 -3.37 27.82 14.56
CA LEU A 279 -3.82 27.53 15.93
C LEU A 279 -2.78 27.91 16.99
N LYS A 280 -1.50 27.65 16.75
CA LYS A 280 -0.41 27.98 17.69
C LYS A 280 -0.16 29.48 17.82
N GLY A 281 -0.37 30.24 16.74
CA GLY A 281 -0.13 31.68 16.68
C GLY A 281 -1.41 32.51 16.63
N ARG A 282 -2.57 31.96 16.99
CA ARG A 282 -3.89 32.57 16.72
C ARG A 282 -3.97 34.01 17.22
N GLU A 283 -3.61 34.26 18.47
CA GLU A 283 -3.67 35.60 19.07
C GLU A 283 -2.72 36.58 18.38
N ASP A 284 -1.51 36.13 18.03
CA ASP A 284 -0.52 36.93 17.31
C ASP A 284 -1.04 37.26 15.91
N TRP A 285 -1.55 36.28 15.17
CA TRP A 285 -2.13 36.48 13.83
C TRP A 285 -3.29 37.45 13.85
N LEU A 286 -4.25 37.26 14.76
CA LEU A 286 -5.40 38.15 14.90
C LEU A 286 -4.96 39.58 15.23
N SER A 287 -3.95 39.74 16.09
CA SER A 287 -3.40 41.05 16.42
C SER A 287 -2.73 41.72 15.20
N GLN A 288 -1.95 40.98 14.41
CA GLN A 288 -1.34 41.51 13.18
C GLN A 288 -2.40 41.85 12.12
N PHE A 289 -3.43 41.00 11.95
CA PHE A 289 -4.49 41.25 10.99
C PHE A 289 -5.36 42.44 11.36
N LYS A 290 -5.66 42.61 12.66
CA LYS A 290 -6.32 43.81 13.16
C LYS A 290 -5.47 45.05 12.91
N TYR A 291 -4.18 45.02 13.27
CA TYR A 291 -3.27 46.14 13.02
C TYR A 291 -3.20 46.51 11.53
N ARG A 292 -3.15 45.51 10.64
CA ARG A 292 -3.20 45.72 9.19
C ARG A 292 -4.52 46.35 8.73
N GLN A 293 -5.66 45.95 9.30
CA GLN A 293 -6.96 46.55 9.00
C GLN A 293 -6.99 48.03 9.43
N ASP A 294 -6.52 48.33 10.64
CA ASP A 294 -6.41 49.70 11.16
C ASP A 294 -5.50 50.56 10.25
N MET A 295 -4.39 49.99 9.74
CA MET A 295 -3.54 50.67 8.75
C MET A 295 -4.27 50.92 7.42
N MET A 296 -5.00 49.93 6.90
CA MET A 296 -5.74 50.09 5.64
C MET A 296 -6.84 51.15 5.77
N GLU A 297 -7.51 51.25 6.92
CA GLU A 297 -8.50 52.29 7.20
C GLU A 297 -7.86 53.68 7.20
N LYS A 298 -6.73 53.85 7.88
CA LYS A 298 -5.97 55.12 7.86
C LYS A 298 -5.49 55.50 6.47
N VAL A 299 -5.01 54.52 5.69
CA VAL A 299 -4.58 54.77 4.31
C VAL A 299 -5.76 55.19 3.42
N ARG A 300 -6.97 54.73 3.72
CA ARG A 300 -8.20 55.14 3.01
C ARG A 300 -8.60 56.59 3.29
N GLU A 301 -8.12 57.21 4.37
CA GLU A 301 -8.32 58.65 4.62
C GLU A 301 -7.69 59.53 3.53
N PHE A 302 -6.70 59.01 2.80
CA PHE A 302 -6.09 59.68 1.63
C PHE A 302 -6.91 59.55 0.34
N GLY A 303 -8.07 58.89 0.38
CA GLY A 303 -8.99 58.71 -0.74
C GLY A 303 -9.11 57.27 -1.23
N GLU A 304 -9.86 57.07 -2.30
CA GLU A 304 -10.02 55.75 -2.93
C GLU A 304 -8.73 55.32 -3.65
N PRO A 305 -8.46 54.01 -3.80
CA PRO A 305 -7.24 53.51 -4.46
C PRO A 305 -6.99 54.08 -5.85
N ALA A 306 -8.05 54.46 -6.58
CA ALA A 306 -7.95 55.08 -7.90
C ALA A 306 -7.48 56.54 -7.88
N SER A 307 -7.64 57.24 -6.74
CA SER A 307 -7.25 58.64 -6.52
C SER A 307 -6.06 58.82 -5.58
N MET A 308 -5.57 57.74 -4.96
CA MET A 308 -4.41 57.78 -4.08
C MET A 308 -3.15 58.21 -4.84
N GLN A 309 -2.31 59.02 -4.18
CA GLN A 309 -0.99 59.35 -4.70
C GLN A 309 -0.13 58.08 -4.84
N PRO A 310 0.81 58.01 -5.81
CA PRO A 310 1.57 56.79 -6.10
C PRO A 310 2.30 56.19 -4.88
N TYR A 311 2.86 57.05 -4.00
CA TYR A 311 3.47 56.63 -2.74
C TYR A 311 2.48 55.86 -1.85
N ILE A 312 1.31 56.47 -1.58
CA ILE A 312 0.28 55.88 -0.71
C ILE A 312 -0.31 54.61 -1.34
N LEU A 313 -0.51 54.61 -2.66
CA LEU A 313 -0.97 53.43 -3.39
C LEU A 313 0.00 52.26 -3.27
N ALA A 314 1.32 52.53 -3.27
CA ALA A 314 2.33 51.49 -3.06
C ALA A 314 2.29 50.93 -1.63
N VAL A 315 2.09 51.77 -0.61
CA VAL A 315 1.89 51.31 0.78
C VAL A 315 0.62 50.47 0.90
N TRP A 316 -0.48 50.92 0.28
CA TRP A 316 -1.75 50.20 0.26
C TRP A 316 -1.61 48.80 -0.37
N ARG A 317 -0.97 48.70 -1.55
CA ARG A 317 -0.67 47.40 -2.19
C ARG A 317 0.21 46.52 -1.33
N GLY A 318 1.22 47.11 -0.65
CA GLY A 318 2.06 46.38 0.30
C GLY A 318 1.24 45.78 1.45
N LEU A 319 0.23 46.48 1.97
CA LEU A 319 -0.68 45.97 3.00
C LEU A 319 -1.62 44.85 2.47
N GLU A 320 -2.06 44.94 1.22
CA GLU A 320 -2.83 43.86 0.57
C GLU A 320 -1.98 42.61 0.40
N ASP A 321 -0.79 42.75 -0.19
CA ASP A 321 0.16 41.67 -0.44
C ASP A 321 0.57 41.00 0.87
N ALA A 322 0.84 41.79 1.92
CA ALA A 322 1.19 41.26 3.25
C ALA A 322 0.09 40.36 3.83
N GLY A 323 -1.19 40.68 3.63
CA GLY A 323 -2.27 39.81 4.07
C GLY A 323 -2.46 38.58 3.19
N ARG A 324 -2.29 38.72 1.87
CA ARG A 324 -2.40 37.59 0.93
C ARG A 324 -1.35 36.53 1.22
N ASP A 325 -0.11 36.96 1.46
CA ASP A 325 1.03 36.06 1.61
C ASP A 325 1.18 35.53 3.05
N ALA A 326 0.36 36.03 4.00
CA ALA A 326 0.43 35.68 5.42
C ALA A 326 0.36 34.16 5.69
N SER A 327 -0.43 33.41 4.91
CA SER A 327 -0.54 31.94 5.10
C SER A 327 0.77 31.20 4.85
N ASP A 328 1.61 31.71 3.94
CA ASP A 328 2.89 31.09 3.59
C ASP A 328 4.05 31.61 4.47
N GLU A 329 3.85 32.69 5.24
CA GLU A 329 4.89 33.36 6.05
C GLU A 329 4.74 33.19 7.56
N ASP A 330 5.80 33.39 8.34
CA ASP A 330 5.72 33.35 9.81
C ASP A 330 5.10 34.64 10.39
N PRO A 331 4.42 34.62 11.56
CA PRO A 331 3.87 35.83 12.17
C PRO A 331 4.92 36.95 12.32
N SER A 332 6.18 36.58 12.61
CA SER A 332 7.29 37.54 12.72
C SER A 332 7.64 38.21 11.40
N LYS A 333 7.54 37.49 10.27
CA LYS A 333 7.76 38.06 8.94
C LYS A 333 6.64 39.02 8.56
N LEU A 334 5.39 38.63 8.80
CA LEU A 334 4.24 39.52 8.60
C LEU A 334 4.39 40.78 9.45
N ARG A 335 4.67 40.62 10.74
CA ARG A 335 4.91 41.73 11.66
C ARG A 335 5.98 42.69 11.13
N LYS A 336 7.14 42.17 10.71
CA LYS A 336 8.23 42.99 10.18
C LYS A 336 7.77 43.78 8.95
N LYS A 337 7.08 43.14 8.00
CA LYS A 337 6.52 43.84 6.82
C LYS A 337 5.53 44.94 7.22
N LEU A 338 4.66 44.68 8.18
CA LEU A 338 3.69 45.68 8.66
C LEU A 338 4.39 46.83 9.39
N ASP A 339 5.45 46.55 10.15
CA ASP A 339 6.27 47.59 10.80
C ASP A 339 6.98 48.46 9.77
N ASP A 340 7.61 47.85 8.76
CA ASP A 340 8.27 48.54 7.65
C ASP A 340 7.27 49.44 6.91
N LEU A 341 6.07 48.95 6.58
CA LEU A 341 5.00 49.72 5.94
C LEU A 341 4.47 50.86 6.84
N SER A 342 4.36 50.63 8.15
CA SER A 342 3.96 51.67 9.11
C SER A 342 4.98 52.79 9.18
N GLN A 343 6.27 52.44 9.20
CA GLN A 343 7.35 53.43 9.16
C GLN A 343 7.31 54.25 7.86
N GLN A 344 7.03 53.61 6.72
CA GLN A 344 6.85 54.31 5.43
C GLN A 344 5.69 55.31 5.48
N LEU A 345 4.53 54.89 6.01
CA LEU A 345 3.37 55.77 6.16
C LEU A 345 3.65 56.94 7.12
N ASN A 346 4.27 56.66 8.26
CA ASN A 346 4.64 57.68 9.24
C ASN A 346 5.65 58.70 8.65
N ARG A 347 6.61 58.23 7.84
CA ARG A 347 7.55 59.10 7.11
C ARG A 347 6.81 60.02 6.14
N TYR A 348 5.89 59.47 5.34
CA TYR A 348 5.07 60.26 4.42
C TYR A 348 4.27 61.32 5.16
N ASN A 349 3.53 60.95 6.21
CA ASN A 349 2.72 61.87 7.00
C ASN A 349 3.54 63.00 7.59
N LYS A 350 4.71 62.66 8.17
CA LYS A 350 5.64 63.65 8.72
C LYS A 350 6.08 64.67 7.65
N MET A 351 6.46 64.21 6.46
CA MET A 351 6.91 65.09 5.38
C MET A 351 5.76 65.96 4.85
N THR A 352 4.58 65.38 4.63
CA THR A 352 3.39 66.13 4.18
C THR A 352 3.02 67.21 5.18
N SER A 353 3.02 66.91 6.48
CA SER A 353 2.78 67.92 7.53
C SER A 353 3.88 69.00 7.58
N MET A 354 5.13 68.66 7.27
CA MET A 354 6.21 69.67 7.16
C MET A 354 6.00 70.60 5.97
N LEU A 355 5.65 70.06 4.80
CA LEU A 355 5.38 70.85 3.60
C LEU A 355 4.14 71.73 3.76
N GLU A 356 3.08 71.24 4.40
CA GLU A 356 1.87 72.00 4.70
C GLU A 356 2.16 73.17 5.65
N LYS A 357 2.89 72.92 6.74
CA LYS A 357 3.32 73.98 7.66
C LYS A 357 4.25 74.98 6.98
N MET A 358 5.14 74.51 6.10
CA MET A 358 6.00 75.39 5.32
C MET A 358 5.17 76.31 4.41
N SER A 359 4.16 75.78 3.73
CA SER A 359 3.20 76.59 2.97
C SER A 359 2.53 77.65 3.84
N SER A 360 2.06 77.27 5.03
CA SER A 360 1.43 78.22 5.96
C SER A 360 2.37 79.33 6.42
N VAL A 361 3.67 79.06 6.63
CA VAL A 361 4.63 80.11 7.02
C VAL A 361 4.97 80.99 5.81
N ILE A 362 5.09 80.42 4.61
CA ILE A 362 5.29 81.20 3.37
C ILE A 362 4.15 82.19 3.16
N ASP A 363 2.92 81.82 3.52
CA ASP A 363 1.76 82.72 3.41
C ASP A 363 1.86 83.96 4.32
N GLU A 364 2.58 83.87 5.44
CA GLU A 364 2.82 84.96 6.39
C GLU A 364 3.98 85.91 6.01
N VAL A 365 4.85 85.48 5.09
CA VAL A 365 5.98 86.28 4.58
C VAL A 365 5.46 87.38 3.64
N ASP A 366 6.08 88.56 3.64
CA ASP A 366 5.69 89.67 2.76
C ASP A 366 5.92 89.31 1.28
N GLU A 367 5.02 89.74 0.37
CA GLU A 367 5.02 89.33 -1.05
C GLU A 367 6.36 89.55 -1.77
N GLY A 368 7.12 90.58 -1.39
CA GLY A 368 8.45 90.86 -1.95
C GLY A 368 9.55 89.87 -1.52
N GLU A 369 9.35 89.13 -0.43
CA GLU A 369 10.30 88.17 0.14
C GLU A 369 9.86 86.70 -0.03
N LYS A 370 8.63 86.45 -0.52
CA LYS A 370 8.12 85.10 -0.82
C LYS A 370 8.96 84.36 -1.86
N GLY A 371 9.61 85.09 -2.77
CA GLY A 371 10.48 84.53 -3.79
C GLY A 371 9.87 83.33 -4.53
N ASP A 372 10.67 82.29 -4.69
CA ASP A 372 10.36 81.01 -5.35
C ASP A 372 10.02 79.88 -4.36
N TRP A 373 9.68 80.21 -3.11
CA TRP A 373 9.34 79.22 -2.07
C TRP A 373 8.08 78.40 -2.36
N PRO A 374 6.95 78.98 -2.86
CA PRO A 374 5.76 78.20 -3.20
C PRO A 374 6.04 77.11 -4.25
N ASP A 375 6.81 77.46 -5.28
CA ASP A 375 7.17 76.53 -6.36
C ASP A 375 8.06 75.39 -5.84
N LYS A 376 9.02 75.70 -4.95
CA LYS A 376 9.86 74.69 -4.29
C LYS A 376 9.03 73.72 -3.44
N VAL A 377 8.06 74.22 -2.67
CA VAL A 377 7.16 73.36 -1.87
C VAL A 377 6.31 72.46 -2.77
N ALA A 378 5.78 73.00 -3.89
CA ALA A 378 5.03 72.21 -4.86
C ALA A 378 5.90 71.14 -5.54
N GLN A 379 7.15 71.47 -5.89
CA GLN A 379 8.11 70.51 -6.45
C GLN A 379 8.46 69.41 -5.45
N TRP A 380 8.70 69.75 -4.19
CA TRP A 380 8.94 68.75 -3.15
C TRP A 380 7.71 67.88 -2.91
N ALA A 381 6.50 68.43 -2.89
CA ALA A 381 5.27 67.63 -2.79
C ALA A 381 5.13 66.65 -3.97
N ALA A 382 5.41 67.09 -5.20
CA ALA A 382 5.41 66.22 -6.38
C ALA A 382 6.50 65.13 -6.30
N GLN A 383 7.69 65.49 -5.82
CA GLN A 383 8.80 64.55 -5.63
C GLN A 383 8.48 63.50 -4.56
N LEU A 384 7.85 63.89 -3.44
CA LEU A 384 7.39 62.97 -2.40
C LEU A 384 6.37 61.97 -2.96
N ASN A 385 5.40 62.46 -3.74
CA ASN A 385 4.37 61.62 -4.33
C ASN A 385 4.89 60.65 -5.40
N GLY A 386 5.97 61.02 -6.10
CA GLY A 386 6.64 60.18 -7.09
C GLY A 386 7.71 59.24 -6.51
N MET A 387 8.06 59.40 -5.23
CA MET A 387 9.08 58.59 -4.57
C MET A 387 8.59 57.17 -4.29
N LYS A 388 9.50 56.19 -4.30
CA LYS A 388 9.18 54.84 -3.83
C LYS A 388 9.22 54.78 -2.29
N PRO A 389 8.27 54.11 -1.64
CA PRO A 389 8.23 54.05 -0.17
C PRO A 389 9.47 53.42 0.50
N ASP A 390 10.15 52.52 -0.19
CA ASP A 390 11.33 51.80 0.28
C ASP A 390 12.65 52.56 0.13
N ASP A 391 12.66 53.71 -0.55
CA ASP A 391 13.87 54.52 -0.76
C ASP A 391 14.17 55.46 0.41
N GLU A 392 14.67 54.87 1.50
CA GLU A 392 15.01 55.60 2.73
C GLU A 392 16.11 56.66 2.52
N ALA A 393 17.07 56.40 1.63
CA ALA A 393 18.19 57.31 1.37
C ALA A 393 17.73 58.60 0.70
N THR A 394 16.87 58.48 -0.33
CA THR A 394 16.30 59.65 -1.01
C THR A 394 15.37 60.41 -0.07
N PHE A 395 14.56 59.70 0.74
CA PHE A 395 13.69 60.35 1.73
C PHE A 395 14.50 61.15 2.76
N LYS A 396 15.58 60.58 3.29
CA LYS A 396 16.44 61.26 4.27
C LYS A 396 17.06 62.54 3.70
N THR A 397 17.60 62.46 2.49
CA THR A 397 18.20 63.60 1.79
C THR A 397 17.18 64.71 1.55
N MET A 398 15.97 64.32 1.13
CA MET A 398 14.87 65.25 0.92
C MET A 398 14.42 65.89 2.25
N SER A 399 14.31 65.11 3.33
CA SER A 399 13.97 65.61 4.66
C SER A 399 14.97 66.66 5.14
N GLU A 400 16.27 66.37 5.06
CA GLU A 400 17.32 67.32 5.46
C GLU A 400 17.27 68.63 4.64
N THR A 401 16.92 68.51 3.35
CA THR A 401 16.75 69.66 2.44
C THR A 401 15.56 70.52 2.85
N VAL A 402 14.39 69.91 3.07
CA VAL A 402 13.16 70.60 3.49
C VAL A 402 13.33 71.22 4.89
N GLU A 403 13.97 70.50 5.83
CA GLU A 403 14.24 71.01 7.18
C GLU A 403 15.16 72.25 7.15
N SER A 404 16.17 72.24 6.29
CA SER A 404 17.09 73.38 6.12
C SER A 404 16.37 74.57 5.49
N ALA A 405 15.58 74.34 4.45
CA ALA A 405 14.79 75.38 3.78
C ALA A 405 13.74 76.01 4.70
N MET A 406 13.06 75.21 5.51
CA MET A 406 12.07 75.70 6.48
C MET A 406 12.70 76.64 7.51
N LYS A 407 13.95 76.38 7.95
CA LYS A 407 14.69 77.30 8.84
C LYS A 407 14.98 78.63 8.18
N GLU A 408 15.23 78.65 6.87
CA GLU A 408 15.45 79.89 6.11
C GLU A 408 14.16 80.70 5.97
N VAL A 409 13.07 80.04 5.60
CA VAL A 409 11.74 80.69 5.50
C VAL A 409 11.30 81.28 6.83
N GLN A 410 11.52 80.57 7.95
CA GLN A 410 11.21 81.10 9.28
C GLN A 410 12.06 82.33 9.65
N LYS A 411 13.34 82.35 9.25
CA LYS A 411 14.19 83.53 9.47
C LYS A 411 13.70 84.73 8.66
N ALA A 412 13.22 84.52 7.43
CA ALA A 412 12.63 85.57 6.61
C ALA A 412 11.33 86.08 7.27
N ALA A 413 10.43 85.18 7.68
CA ALA A 413 9.19 85.56 8.37
C ALA A 413 9.42 86.36 9.67
N ALA A 414 10.52 86.08 10.39
CA ALA A 414 10.86 86.75 11.65
C ALA A 414 11.46 88.17 11.50
N GLN A 415 11.81 88.61 10.28
CA GLN A 415 12.40 89.94 10.05
C GLN A 415 11.39 91.09 10.00
N LYS A 416 10.09 90.80 10.14
CA LYS A 416 9.01 91.79 10.14
C LYS A 416 8.99 92.63 11.43
N PRO A 417 9.09 93.97 11.38
CA PRO A 417 9.04 94.83 12.57
C PRO A 417 7.62 94.81 13.17
N GLY A 418 7.46 94.26 14.37
CA GLY A 418 6.17 94.16 15.06
C GLY A 418 5.58 92.75 15.16
N ALA A 419 6.25 91.73 14.62
CA ALA A 419 5.84 90.34 14.81
C ALA A 419 6.15 89.88 16.24
N THR A 420 5.11 89.77 17.09
CA THR A 420 5.20 88.91 18.28
C THR A 420 5.56 87.51 17.81
N ALA A 421 6.69 86.97 18.28
CA ALA A 421 7.15 85.61 18.03
C ALA A 421 6.15 84.59 18.60
N LYS A 422 5.01 84.40 17.92
CA LYS A 422 4.09 83.30 18.17
C LYS A 422 4.66 82.08 17.45
N GLY A 423 5.46 81.32 18.20
CA GLY A 423 5.81 79.96 17.85
C GLY A 423 7.21 79.83 17.26
N SER A 424 8.21 79.66 18.13
CA SER A 424 9.43 78.95 17.73
C SER A 424 9.02 77.53 17.34
N PHE A 425 9.18 77.19 16.07
CA PHE A 425 8.84 75.87 15.55
C PHE A 425 9.87 74.84 16.03
N SER A 426 9.43 73.89 16.86
CA SER A 426 10.24 72.72 17.20
C SER A 426 9.92 71.60 16.21
N PHE A 427 10.93 71.16 15.45
CA PHE A 427 10.84 69.98 14.58
C PHE A 427 10.44 68.71 15.36
N GLY A 428 10.77 68.64 16.65
CA GLY A 428 10.34 67.57 17.55
C GLY A 428 8.87 67.62 17.96
N ALA A 429 8.17 68.75 17.76
CA ALA A 429 6.74 68.86 18.07
C ALA A 429 5.82 68.46 16.90
N VAL A 430 6.38 68.29 15.68
CA VAL A 430 5.64 67.77 14.52
C VAL A 430 5.30 66.29 14.71
N THR A 431 6.13 65.56 15.46
CA THR A 431 5.93 64.13 15.72
C THR A 431 4.79 63.84 16.69
N ASP A 432 4.48 64.74 17.64
CA ASP A 432 3.47 64.46 18.68
C ASP A 432 2.02 64.68 18.22
N GLY A 433 1.79 65.41 17.13
CA GLY A 433 0.45 65.69 16.59
C GLY A 433 0.06 64.90 15.34
N ALA A 434 1.02 64.30 14.64
CA ALA A 434 0.80 63.67 13.33
C ALA A 434 0.55 62.17 13.45
N GLY A 435 -0.58 61.75 14.04
CA GLY A 435 -1.19 60.41 13.86
C GLY A 435 -0.27 59.18 13.80
N ILE A 436 0.86 59.16 14.54
CA ILE A 436 1.92 58.15 14.38
C ILE A 436 1.37 56.77 14.75
N MET A 437 1.48 55.82 13.82
CA MET A 437 1.10 54.43 14.08
C MET A 437 2.11 53.76 15.03
N PRO A 438 1.66 53.09 16.11
CA PRO A 438 2.55 52.32 16.98
C PRO A 438 3.15 51.15 16.21
N GLY A 439 4.34 50.69 16.60
CA GLY A 439 5.01 49.55 15.96
C GLY A 439 4.23 48.24 16.12
N ALA A 440 4.46 47.30 15.19
CA ALA A 440 3.70 46.06 15.15
C ALA A 440 3.98 45.17 16.39
N PRO A 441 2.99 44.40 16.93
CA PRO A 441 3.13 43.70 18.20
C PRO A 441 4.06 42.47 18.20
N SER A 442 4.71 42.21 19.35
CA SER A 442 5.37 40.96 19.81
C SER A 442 5.19 39.64 19.02
N THR A 443 6.23 38.91 18.58
CA THR A 443 6.08 37.46 18.22
C THR A 443 7.24 36.62 18.75
N ARG A 444 7.02 35.31 19.02
CA ARG A 444 8.03 34.33 19.47
C ARG A 444 8.62 33.54 18.28
N ALA A 445 9.94 33.36 18.25
CA ALA A 445 10.66 32.75 17.12
C ALA A 445 10.77 31.20 17.18
N ARG A 446 10.77 30.54 16.01
CA ARG A 446 11.01 29.09 15.83
C ARG A 446 11.75 28.81 14.50
N ILE A 447 12.61 27.79 14.46
CA ILE A 447 13.42 27.36 13.29
C ILE A 447 13.05 25.92 12.91
N GLU A 448 12.96 25.62 11.61
CA GLU A 448 12.89 24.25 11.07
C GLU A 448 13.48 24.20 9.64
N GLU A 449 14.17 23.10 9.32
CA GLU A 449 14.96 22.85 8.10
C GLU A 449 14.40 21.57 7.40
N GLU A 450 14.41 21.49 6.07
CA GLU A 450 13.84 20.37 5.31
C GLU A 450 14.79 19.86 4.21
N ILE A 451 14.93 18.53 4.08
CA ILE A 451 15.76 17.83 3.09
C ILE A 451 14.85 16.98 2.17
N LYS A 452 15.14 16.93 0.86
CA LYS A 452 14.52 16.02 -0.12
C LYS A 452 15.53 15.31 -1.00
N ALA A 453 15.28 14.03 -1.28
CA ALA A 453 15.81 13.29 -2.42
C ALA A 453 14.78 12.25 -2.89
N ARG A 454 14.50 12.19 -4.19
CA ARG A 454 13.58 11.22 -4.81
C ARG A 454 13.98 11.00 -6.27
N ASP A 455 14.57 9.83 -6.56
CA ASP A 455 14.47 9.20 -7.87
C ASP A 455 15.06 7.78 -7.87
N ALA A 456 14.31 6.79 -7.37
CA ALA A 456 14.67 5.37 -7.44
C ALA A 456 13.47 4.40 -7.47
N GLU A 457 12.25 4.87 -7.75
CA GLU A 457 11.04 4.08 -7.47
C GLU A 457 10.60 3.11 -8.58
N TRP A 458 10.87 3.40 -9.84
CA TRP A 458 10.21 2.68 -10.94
C TRP A 458 10.80 1.29 -11.21
N ARG A 459 12.12 1.14 -11.18
CA ARG A 459 12.80 -0.16 -11.34
C ARG A 459 12.47 -1.12 -10.17
N LEU A 460 12.29 -0.55 -8.98
CA LEU A 460 11.89 -1.28 -7.78
C LEU A 460 10.47 -1.86 -7.91
N LYS A 461 9.55 -1.15 -8.57
CA LYS A 461 8.15 -1.56 -8.75
C LYS A 461 8.00 -2.75 -9.70
N LEU A 462 8.81 -2.84 -10.76
CA LEU A 462 8.76 -3.97 -11.71
C LEU A 462 9.35 -5.25 -11.11
N PHE A 463 10.54 -5.15 -10.49
CA PHE A 463 11.19 -6.28 -9.82
C PHE A 463 10.27 -6.92 -8.77
N LYS A 464 9.63 -6.08 -7.93
CA LYS A 464 8.68 -6.54 -6.91
C LYS A 464 7.52 -7.36 -7.47
N ARG A 465 7.00 -7.03 -8.67
CA ARG A 465 5.88 -7.76 -9.29
C ARG A 465 6.30 -9.09 -9.91
N VAL A 466 7.49 -9.21 -10.47
CA VAL A 466 7.96 -10.47 -11.07
C VAL A 466 8.32 -11.47 -9.99
N THR A 467 9.12 -11.03 -9.01
CA THR A 467 9.43 -11.84 -7.81
C THR A 467 8.14 -12.23 -7.08
N PHE A 468 7.08 -11.41 -7.20
CA PHE A 468 5.78 -11.72 -6.63
C PHE A 468 5.16 -12.99 -7.19
N VAL A 469 5.04 -13.06 -8.50
CA VAL A 469 4.36 -14.19 -9.15
C VAL A 469 5.12 -15.48 -8.90
N ILE A 470 6.45 -15.44 -9.01
CA ILE A 470 7.31 -16.61 -8.84
C ILE A 470 7.20 -17.18 -7.41
N ALA A 471 7.31 -16.33 -6.38
CA ALA A 471 7.26 -16.79 -4.99
C ALA A 471 5.91 -17.43 -4.64
N VAL A 472 4.81 -16.81 -5.04
CA VAL A 472 3.45 -17.34 -4.78
C VAL A 472 3.24 -18.66 -5.51
N SER A 473 3.67 -18.77 -6.77
CA SER A 473 3.56 -20.02 -7.54
C SER A 473 4.37 -21.17 -6.93
N LEU A 474 5.61 -20.92 -6.50
CA LEU A 474 6.44 -21.95 -5.85
C LEU A 474 5.83 -22.40 -4.52
N MET A 475 5.34 -21.47 -3.71
CA MET A 475 4.74 -21.80 -2.41
C MET A 475 3.40 -22.53 -2.55
N ALA A 476 2.61 -22.19 -3.57
CA ALA A 476 1.41 -22.92 -3.94
C ALA A 476 1.74 -24.36 -4.39
N ALA A 477 2.76 -24.53 -5.22
CA ALA A 477 3.20 -25.85 -5.67
C ALA A 477 3.70 -26.72 -4.50
N ALA A 478 4.48 -26.14 -3.58
CA ALA A 478 4.95 -26.83 -2.37
C ALA A 478 3.76 -27.26 -1.48
N GLY A 479 2.81 -26.36 -1.23
CA GLY A 479 1.62 -26.67 -0.43
C GLY A 479 0.74 -27.74 -1.05
N PHE A 480 0.53 -27.69 -2.37
CA PHE A 480 -0.22 -28.71 -3.09
C PHE A 480 0.48 -30.07 -3.04
N SER A 481 1.80 -30.08 -3.21
CA SER A 481 2.60 -31.31 -3.10
C SER A 481 2.47 -31.91 -1.70
N GLU A 482 2.72 -31.12 -0.66
CA GLU A 482 2.76 -31.60 0.72
C GLU A 482 1.38 -32.00 1.23
N LEU A 483 0.36 -31.18 0.97
CA LEU A 483 -0.96 -31.39 1.57
C LEU A 483 -1.84 -32.33 0.74
N TYR A 484 -1.65 -32.41 -0.59
CA TYR A 484 -2.49 -33.24 -1.46
C TYR A 484 -1.75 -34.40 -2.12
N ILE A 485 -0.53 -34.22 -2.63
CA ILE A 485 0.20 -35.31 -3.29
C ILE A 485 0.63 -36.36 -2.26
N SER A 486 1.21 -35.93 -1.14
CA SER A 486 1.71 -36.80 -0.07
C SER A 486 0.61 -37.48 0.76
N LYS A 487 -0.65 -37.02 0.70
CA LYS A 487 -1.78 -37.61 1.42
C LYS A 487 -2.59 -38.58 0.54
N PRO A 488 -2.50 -39.91 0.75
CA PRO A 488 -3.17 -40.91 -0.09
C PRO A 488 -4.68 -41.00 0.12
N THR A 489 -5.22 -40.39 1.18
CA THR A 489 -6.66 -40.39 1.53
C THR A 489 -7.24 -38.98 1.62
N PHE A 490 -6.63 -38.01 0.92
CA PHE A 490 -7.07 -36.62 0.92
C PHE A 490 -8.56 -36.51 0.60
N GLY A 491 -9.31 -35.81 1.46
CA GLY A 491 -10.76 -35.66 1.36
C GLY A 491 -11.54 -36.56 2.31
N ALA A 492 -10.89 -37.50 3.00
CA ALA A 492 -11.52 -38.29 4.06
C ALA A 492 -11.99 -37.40 5.22
N ASN A 493 -11.23 -36.35 5.54
CA ASN A 493 -11.63 -35.31 6.49
C ASN A 493 -11.79 -33.99 5.74
N ALA A 494 -12.89 -33.86 4.98
CA ALA A 494 -13.12 -32.73 4.07
C ALA A 494 -12.85 -31.36 4.74
N TRP A 495 -13.31 -31.14 5.97
CA TRP A 495 -13.07 -29.88 6.66
C TRP A 495 -11.57 -29.63 6.90
N SER A 496 -10.86 -30.58 7.52
CA SER A 496 -9.43 -30.42 7.84
C SER A 496 -8.56 -30.33 6.59
N ASP A 497 -8.81 -31.19 5.60
CA ASP A 497 -7.96 -31.30 4.41
C ASP A 497 -8.10 -30.07 3.50
N TYR A 498 -9.33 -29.65 3.22
CA TYR A 498 -9.56 -28.48 2.37
C TYR A 498 -9.27 -27.17 3.10
N PHE A 499 -9.58 -27.07 4.40
CA PHE A 499 -9.21 -25.89 5.18
C PHE A 499 -7.69 -25.73 5.27
N SER A 500 -6.92 -26.83 5.39
CA SER A 500 -5.45 -26.77 5.39
C SER A 500 -4.91 -26.19 4.08
N LEU A 501 -5.47 -26.57 2.93
CA LEU A 501 -5.08 -26.00 1.63
C LEU A 501 -5.47 -24.52 1.51
N LEU A 502 -6.66 -24.15 1.98
CA LEU A 502 -7.10 -22.75 1.99
C LEU A 502 -6.19 -21.90 2.88
N ALA A 503 -5.91 -22.38 4.09
CA ALA A 503 -5.03 -21.73 5.06
C ALA A 503 -3.60 -21.63 4.53
N TRP A 504 -3.11 -22.65 3.84
CA TRP A 504 -1.80 -22.60 3.17
C TRP A 504 -1.77 -21.54 2.07
N GLY A 505 -2.77 -21.54 1.17
CA GLY A 505 -2.86 -20.55 0.09
C GLY A 505 -2.93 -19.12 0.62
N PHE A 506 -3.70 -18.91 1.69
CA PHE A 506 -3.78 -17.63 2.39
C PHE A 506 -2.45 -17.26 3.08
N GLY A 507 -1.87 -18.21 3.81
CA GLY A 507 -0.62 -18.03 4.57
C GLY A 507 0.59 -17.76 3.70
N ALA A 508 0.64 -18.33 2.48
CA ALA A 508 1.68 -18.07 1.49
C ALA A 508 1.78 -16.57 1.13
N GLU A 509 0.65 -15.88 1.09
CA GLU A 509 0.58 -14.44 0.83
C GLU A 509 0.85 -13.61 2.10
N ALA A 510 0.28 -14.02 3.24
CA ALA A 510 0.44 -13.31 4.51
C ALA A 510 1.89 -13.30 5.03
N THR A 511 2.56 -14.46 5.01
CA THR A 511 3.95 -14.62 5.49
C THR A 511 4.91 -13.73 4.72
N ARG A 512 4.69 -13.64 3.41
CA ARG A 512 5.53 -12.83 2.54
C ARG A 512 5.37 -11.34 2.79
N SER A 513 4.14 -10.84 2.95
CA SER A 513 3.91 -9.41 3.21
C SER A 513 4.72 -8.94 4.42
N SER A 514 4.73 -9.75 5.49
CA SER A 514 5.50 -9.52 6.72
C SER A 514 7.01 -9.53 6.47
N VAL A 515 7.53 -10.48 5.70
CA VAL A 515 8.97 -10.54 5.35
C VAL A 515 9.39 -9.32 4.52
N THR A 516 8.57 -8.89 3.56
CA THR A 516 8.87 -7.70 2.76
C THR A 516 8.81 -6.39 3.55
N GLU A 517 7.96 -6.33 4.58
CA GLU A 517 7.87 -5.19 5.50
C GLU A 517 9.09 -5.12 6.43
N LEU A 518 9.55 -6.27 6.94
CA LEU A 518 10.79 -6.40 7.72
C LEU A 518 12.04 -6.02 6.92
N MET A 519 12.15 -6.47 5.67
CA MET A 519 13.27 -6.09 4.81
C MET A 519 13.31 -4.59 4.49
N LYS A 520 12.15 -3.94 4.31
CA LYS A 520 12.09 -2.47 4.15
C LYS A 520 12.52 -1.74 5.41
N THR A 521 12.12 -2.22 6.60
CA THR A 521 12.48 -1.57 7.87
C THR A 521 13.94 -1.76 8.23
N TRP A 522 14.56 -2.89 7.85
CA TRP A 522 16.01 -3.10 8.00
C TRP A 522 16.83 -2.25 7.00
N GLY A 523 16.40 -2.16 5.74
CA GLY A 523 17.09 -1.36 4.72
C GLY A 523 17.05 0.16 4.95
N ASN A 524 16.18 0.65 5.84
CA ASN A 524 16.14 2.07 6.25
C ASN A 524 16.94 2.36 7.53
N ARG A 525 17.49 1.34 8.21
CA ARG A 525 18.30 1.48 9.44
C ARG A 525 19.80 1.24 9.23
N ALA A 526 20.18 0.76 8.06
CA ALA A 526 21.56 0.69 7.58
C ALA A 526 21.79 1.85 6.61
#